data_AF-A0A1S8Y745-F1
#
_entry.id   AF-A0A1S8Y745-F1
#
_cell.length_a   1.000
_cell.length_b   1.000
_cell.length_c   1.000
_cell.angle_alpha   90.00
_cell.angle_beta   90.00
_cell.angle_gamma   90.00
#
_symmetry.space_group_name_H-M   'P 1'
#
loop_
_entity.id
_entity.type
_entity.pdbx_description
1 polymer ?
#
loop_
_entity_poly.entity_id
_entity_poly.type
_entity_poly.pdbx_seq_one_letter_code
_entity_poly.pdbx_strand_id
1 'polypeptide(L)'
;MGEKTVMAKNDFKAFATDANANITTQADYEELAALLTGFQSGKASSAQINKALRQASFIAAALAQYTADKSGQDVIDDGDIAAFIAKMSSAFSKDFQPLAATLTAISGLATGADTLAYFTGSKTAGQTPLTQTGRDIVGKTDIPSVLQYLGLVDSNGYSGRKINEQWITTSKTYTPTAGTKRIKVTITGGGGGGGGSFNSGGSTDNFSGAGGAAGSTGIKWFNIADITNFAVAIGSGGSEATKGGNSTFSGIIAVGGAPSQAVGVFASGGTGVAGTGADVNIAGGDGGDGQNGTRLLNGTGGASYWGGSRRSGQGAVSTPTIPKASVYGGGGGGAYDTQNFSTRFYGGAGADGICLIEEYA
;
A
#
# COMPACT_ATOMS: atom_id res chain seq x y z
N MET A 1 43.01 13.28 -18.90
CA MET A 1 43.85 12.66 -19.95
C MET A 1 43.17 13.01 -21.27
N GLY A 2 43.67 14.02 -21.98
CA GLY A 2 43.06 14.45 -23.24
C GLY A 2 43.19 13.34 -24.26
N GLU A 3 42.05 12.89 -24.80
CA GLU A 3 42.02 11.90 -25.86
C GLU A 3 42.70 12.52 -27.08
N LYS A 4 43.93 12.08 -27.36
CA LYS A 4 44.66 12.47 -28.55
C LYS A 4 44.03 11.67 -29.69
N THR A 5 42.92 12.15 -30.23
CA THR A 5 42.24 11.54 -31.38
C THR A 5 43.22 11.62 -32.55
N VAL A 6 43.97 10.54 -32.76
CA VAL A 6 44.79 10.39 -33.95
C VAL A 6 43.80 10.23 -35.09
N MET A 7 43.70 11.22 -35.99
CA MET A 7 42.78 11.11 -37.12
C MET A 7 43.18 9.90 -37.98
N ALA A 8 42.21 9.05 -38.29
CA ALA A 8 42.42 7.89 -39.14
C ALA A 8 42.96 8.32 -40.51
N LYS A 9 43.95 7.58 -41.01
CA LYS A 9 44.67 7.88 -42.24
C LYS A 9 43.85 7.46 -43.46
N ASN A 10 43.86 8.28 -44.51
CA ASN A 10 43.33 7.95 -45.82
C ASN A 10 44.46 7.93 -46.86
N ASP A 11 44.74 6.79 -47.47
CA ASP A 11 45.79 6.64 -48.49
C ASP A 11 45.32 6.93 -49.92
N PHE A 12 44.01 6.95 -50.18
CA PHE A 12 43.47 7.29 -51.49
C PHE A 12 43.53 8.81 -51.73
N LYS A 13 44.32 9.23 -52.72
CA LYS A 13 44.54 10.65 -53.03
C LYS A 13 43.87 11.05 -54.33
N ALA A 14 43.25 12.22 -54.33
CA ALA A 14 42.73 12.83 -55.54
C ALA A 14 43.88 13.29 -56.44
N PHE A 15 43.85 12.89 -57.71
CA PHE A 15 44.88 13.21 -58.69
C PHE A 15 44.65 14.60 -59.30
N ALA A 16 45.76 15.33 -59.46
CA ALA A 16 45.83 16.59 -60.17
C ALA A 16 44.80 17.62 -59.68
N THR A 17 44.58 17.85 -58.38
CA THR A 17 43.54 18.79 -57.87
C THR A 17 43.91 20.27 -57.90
N ASP A 18 45.14 20.61 -58.26
CA ASP A 18 45.63 21.99 -58.31
C ASP A 18 44.85 22.86 -59.32
N ALA A 19 44.75 24.15 -59.03
CA ALA A 19 44.10 25.14 -59.90
C ALA A 19 44.76 25.22 -61.29
N ASN A 20 46.06 24.99 -61.38
CA ASN A 20 46.85 25.05 -62.61
C ASN A 20 47.17 23.66 -63.19
N ALA A 21 46.52 22.60 -62.74
CA ALA A 21 46.80 21.26 -63.25
C ALA A 21 46.43 21.14 -64.74
N ASN A 22 47.25 20.41 -65.50
CA ASN A 22 47.03 20.16 -66.93
C ASN A 22 45.79 19.27 -67.15
N ILE A 23 44.62 19.90 -67.25
CA ILE A 23 43.30 19.28 -67.26
C ILE A 23 42.45 20.00 -68.30
N THR A 24 41.78 19.25 -69.18
CA THR A 24 40.80 19.82 -70.12
C THR A 24 39.62 20.44 -69.36
N THR A 25 39.06 21.55 -69.87
CA THR A 25 37.92 22.22 -69.22
C THR A 25 36.72 21.28 -69.12
N GLN A 26 35.75 21.58 -68.23
CA GLN A 26 34.55 20.74 -68.13
C GLN A 26 33.75 20.74 -69.45
N ALA A 27 33.58 21.90 -70.07
CA ALA A 27 32.84 22.04 -71.33
C ALA A 27 33.50 21.23 -72.45
N ASP A 28 34.82 21.42 -72.67
CA ASP A 28 35.55 20.69 -73.71
C ASP A 28 35.62 19.17 -73.44
N TYR A 29 35.58 18.77 -72.16
CA TYR A 29 35.52 17.37 -71.79
C TYR A 29 34.15 16.80 -72.17
N GLU A 30 33.05 17.42 -71.78
CA GLU A 30 31.69 16.93 -72.09
C GLU A 30 31.42 16.77 -73.60
N GLU A 31 32.05 17.59 -74.44
CA GLU A 31 31.96 17.49 -75.90
C GLU A 31 32.91 16.46 -76.54
N LEU A 32 33.86 15.91 -75.78
CA LEU A 32 34.86 14.99 -76.30
C LEU A 32 34.22 13.64 -76.67
N ALA A 33 34.25 13.31 -77.96
CA ALA A 33 33.72 12.04 -78.49
C ALA A 33 34.28 10.78 -77.77
N ALA A 34 35.52 10.87 -77.26
CA ALA A 34 36.18 9.80 -76.52
C ALA A 34 35.56 9.52 -75.13
N LEU A 35 34.67 10.35 -74.58
CA LEU A 35 33.89 9.93 -73.39
C LEU A 35 32.97 8.77 -73.70
N LEU A 36 32.38 8.77 -74.90
CA LEU A 36 31.44 7.72 -75.31
C LEU A 36 32.18 6.48 -75.81
N THR A 37 33.16 6.69 -76.68
CA THR A 37 33.81 5.60 -77.41
C THR A 37 35.18 5.21 -76.84
N GLY A 38 35.74 5.97 -75.90
CA GLY A 38 37.15 5.84 -75.52
C GLY A 38 38.10 6.32 -76.63
N PHE A 39 39.40 6.37 -76.32
CA PHE A 39 40.42 6.66 -77.33
C PHE A 39 40.67 5.41 -78.18
N GLN A 40 40.23 5.43 -79.44
CA GLN A 40 40.29 4.26 -80.34
C GLN A 40 41.59 4.18 -81.16
N SER A 41 42.16 5.32 -81.55
CA SER A 41 43.42 5.40 -82.29
C SER A 41 44.15 6.72 -82.02
N GLY A 42 45.46 6.77 -82.28
CA GLY A 42 46.28 7.96 -82.05
C GLY A 42 46.76 8.11 -80.60
N LYS A 43 47.21 9.33 -80.25
CA LYS A 43 47.71 9.67 -78.92
C LYS A 43 46.63 10.40 -78.12
N ALA A 44 46.27 9.90 -76.94
CA ALA A 44 45.36 10.61 -76.03
C ALA A 44 46.06 11.85 -75.44
N SER A 45 45.37 13.00 -75.40
CA SER A 45 45.92 14.20 -74.76
C SER A 45 46.05 13.98 -73.26
N SER A 46 47.20 14.34 -72.69
CA SER A 46 47.43 14.24 -71.25
C SER A 46 46.39 15.04 -70.45
N ALA A 47 45.92 16.18 -70.97
CA ALA A 47 44.87 16.99 -70.33
C ALA A 47 43.53 16.25 -70.24
N GLN A 48 43.19 15.45 -71.26
CA GLN A 48 41.95 14.67 -71.33
C GLN A 48 42.03 13.44 -70.42
N ILE A 49 43.17 12.73 -70.42
CA ILE A 49 43.41 11.59 -69.53
C ILE A 49 43.45 12.05 -68.06
N ASN A 50 44.13 13.16 -67.77
CA ASN A 50 44.17 13.73 -66.42
C ASN A 50 42.77 14.11 -65.92
N LYS A 51 41.89 14.60 -66.80
CA LYS A 51 40.50 14.90 -66.45
C LYS A 51 39.75 13.65 -66.00
N ALA A 52 39.86 12.55 -66.76
CA ALA A 52 39.26 11.27 -66.41
C ALA A 52 39.82 10.72 -65.09
N LEU A 53 41.15 10.76 -64.91
CA LEU A 53 41.82 10.33 -63.68
C LEU A 53 41.41 11.18 -62.47
N ARG A 54 41.34 12.52 -62.62
CA ARG A 54 40.91 13.44 -61.57
C ARG A 54 39.48 13.12 -61.13
N GLN A 55 38.54 12.94 -62.06
CA GLN A 55 37.14 12.64 -61.70
C GLN A 55 37.00 11.34 -60.90
N ALA A 56 37.71 10.27 -61.31
CA ALA A 56 37.68 8.99 -60.60
C ALA A 56 38.36 9.07 -59.22
N SER A 57 39.57 9.61 -59.16
CA SER A 57 40.37 9.68 -57.92
C SER A 57 39.81 10.66 -56.90
N PHE A 58 39.13 11.73 -57.33
CA PHE A 58 38.46 12.68 -56.43
C PHE A 58 37.35 12.01 -55.62
N ILE A 59 36.46 11.26 -56.29
CA ILE A 59 35.37 10.53 -55.62
C ILE A 59 35.93 9.43 -54.71
N ALA A 60 36.96 8.70 -55.16
CA ALA A 60 37.61 7.67 -54.35
C ALA A 60 38.22 8.25 -53.07
N ALA A 61 38.99 9.35 -53.18
CA ALA A 61 39.60 10.01 -52.04
C ALA A 61 38.55 10.56 -51.05
N ALA A 62 37.43 11.12 -51.55
CA ALA A 62 36.35 11.61 -50.72
C ALA A 62 35.64 10.49 -49.94
N LEU A 63 35.33 9.36 -50.61
CA LEU A 63 34.69 8.21 -49.95
C LEU A 63 35.62 7.54 -48.93
N ALA A 64 36.91 7.42 -49.27
CA ALA A 64 37.91 6.90 -48.35
C ALA A 64 38.11 7.82 -47.15
N GLN A 65 38.10 9.15 -47.35
CA GLN A 65 38.17 10.10 -46.25
C GLN A 65 36.95 9.99 -45.33
N TYR A 66 35.75 9.98 -45.89
CA TYR A 66 34.52 9.77 -45.12
C TYR A 66 34.58 8.46 -44.33
N THR A 67 35.07 7.39 -44.96
CA THR A 67 35.21 6.08 -44.31
C THR A 67 36.20 6.12 -43.15
N ALA A 68 37.36 6.74 -43.34
CA ALA A 68 38.36 6.91 -42.28
C ALA A 68 37.80 7.73 -41.12
N ASP A 69 37.22 8.90 -41.40
CA ASP A 69 36.70 9.83 -40.40
C ASP A 69 35.60 9.18 -39.55
N LYS A 70 34.67 8.45 -40.19
CA LYS A 70 33.52 7.86 -39.49
C LYS A 70 33.83 6.53 -38.84
N SER A 71 34.59 5.64 -39.49
CA SER A 71 34.93 4.35 -38.91
C SER A 71 36.01 4.45 -37.82
N GLY A 72 36.82 5.51 -37.83
CA GLY A 72 37.99 5.66 -36.97
C GLY A 72 39.14 4.72 -37.31
N GLN A 73 39.10 4.10 -38.50
CA GLN A 73 40.09 3.14 -38.97
C GLN A 73 40.82 3.67 -40.20
N ASP A 74 42.11 3.39 -40.28
CA ASP A 74 42.91 3.75 -41.46
C ASP A 74 42.36 3.06 -42.72
N VAL A 75 42.22 3.83 -43.79
CA VAL A 75 41.84 3.36 -45.12
C VAL A 75 43.12 3.31 -45.97
N ILE A 76 43.68 2.10 -46.08
CA ILE A 76 44.97 1.80 -46.71
C ILE A 76 44.76 1.37 -48.17
N ASP A 77 45.64 1.79 -49.07
CA ASP A 77 45.68 1.37 -50.48
C ASP A 77 46.50 0.07 -50.63
N ASP A 78 45.94 -1.05 -50.18
CA ASP A 78 46.55 -2.39 -50.21
C ASP A 78 45.86 -3.37 -51.17
N GLY A 79 44.83 -2.90 -51.88
CA GLY A 79 44.01 -3.71 -52.78
C GLY A 79 42.97 -4.59 -52.09
N ASP A 80 42.82 -4.53 -50.76
CA ASP A 80 41.81 -5.32 -50.03
C ASP A 80 40.43 -4.63 -50.05
N ILE A 81 39.67 -4.95 -51.09
CA ILE A 81 38.30 -4.46 -51.27
C ILE A 81 37.39 -4.91 -50.13
N ALA A 82 37.57 -6.12 -49.59
CA ALA A 82 36.72 -6.64 -48.53
C ALA A 82 36.94 -5.86 -47.22
N ALA A 83 38.19 -5.56 -46.87
CA ALA A 83 38.52 -4.70 -45.74
C ALA A 83 37.99 -3.28 -45.91
N PHE A 84 38.08 -2.70 -47.12
CA PHE A 84 37.49 -1.39 -47.41
C PHE A 84 35.97 -1.39 -47.22
N ILE A 85 35.25 -2.37 -47.76
CA ILE A 85 33.79 -2.51 -47.60
C ILE A 85 33.41 -2.66 -46.12
N ALA A 86 34.18 -3.41 -45.34
CA ALA A 86 33.94 -3.58 -43.91
C ALA A 86 34.09 -2.24 -43.16
N LYS A 87 35.13 -1.46 -43.46
CA LYS A 87 35.35 -0.12 -42.89
C LYS A 87 34.24 0.85 -43.32
N MET A 88 33.83 0.82 -44.58
CA MET A 88 32.73 1.65 -45.09
C MET A 88 31.39 1.30 -44.42
N SER A 89 31.11 0.02 -44.21
CA SER A 89 29.92 -0.45 -43.48
C SER A 89 29.95 0.01 -42.02
N SER A 90 31.13 -0.02 -41.39
CA SER A 90 31.34 0.54 -40.05
C SER A 90 31.08 2.05 -40.01
N ALA A 91 31.60 2.79 -40.99
CA ALA A 91 31.37 4.22 -41.16
C ALA A 91 29.87 4.55 -41.32
N PHE A 92 29.14 3.84 -42.18
CA PHE A 92 27.70 4.06 -42.34
C PHE A 92 26.92 3.75 -41.06
N SER A 93 27.33 2.74 -40.29
CA SER A 93 26.67 2.38 -39.03
C SER A 93 26.84 3.44 -37.92
N LYS A 94 27.71 4.44 -38.11
CA LYS A 94 27.90 5.56 -37.17
C LYS A 94 26.92 6.70 -37.42
N ASP A 95 26.57 6.96 -38.68
CA ASP A 95 25.68 8.06 -39.06
C ASP A 95 24.26 7.59 -39.37
N PHE A 96 24.09 6.33 -39.76
CA PHE A 96 22.81 5.78 -40.18
C PHE A 96 22.41 4.57 -39.34
N GLN A 97 21.14 4.55 -38.99
CA GLN A 97 20.53 3.38 -38.38
C GLN A 97 20.18 2.36 -39.47
N PRO A 98 20.50 1.06 -39.29
CA PRO A 98 20.05 0.02 -40.20
C PRO A 98 18.52 -0.02 -40.30
N LEU A 99 18.01 -0.37 -41.49
CA LEU A 99 16.57 -0.51 -41.70
C LEU A 99 15.98 -1.50 -40.69
N ALA A 100 15.10 -1.02 -39.83
CA ALA A 100 14.47 -1.81 -38.80
C ALA A 100 12.96 -1.55 -38.79
N ALA A 101 12.18 -2.58 -39.13
CA ALA A 101 10.73 -2.47 -39.27
C ALA A 101 10.03 -1.92 -38.01
N THR A 102 10.54 -2.23 -36.81
CA THR A 102 10.02 -1.66 -35.55
C THR A 102 10.21 -0.15 -35.47
N LEU A 103 11.39 0.35 -35.89
CA LEU A 103 11.66 1.79 -35.91
C LEU A 103 10.85 2.49 -36.99
N THR A 104 10.72 1.87 -38.17
CA THR A 104 9.83 2.36 -39.23
C THR A 104 8.38 2.47 -38.74
N ALA A 105 7.89 1.49 -37.97
CA ALA A 105 6.54 1.53 -37.41
C ALA A 105 6.36 2.66 -36.39
N ILE A 106 7.34 2.88 -35.51
CA ILE A 106 7.29 3.95 -34.51
C ILE A 106 7.42 5.33 -35.18
N SER A 107 8.34 5.49 -36.12
CA SER A 107 8.55 6.76 -36.84
C SER A 107 7.39 7.12 -37.76
N GLY A 108 6.55 6.14 -38.12
CA GLY A 108 5.34 6.33 -38.92
C GLY A 108 4.11 6.77 -38.13
N LEU A 109 4.18 6.83 -36.80
CA LEU A 109 3.07 7.31 -35.98
C LEU A 109 2.82 8.80 -36.21
N ALA A 110 1.55 9.19 -36.33
CA ALA A 110 1.18 10.60 -36.48
C ALA A 110 1.54 11.39 -35.21
N THR A 111 2.15 12.56 -35.37
CA THR A 111 2.44 13.43 -34.22
C THR A 111 1.14 13.95 -33.61
N GLY A 112 0.99 13.81 -32.30
CA GLY A 112 -0.16 14.31 -31.55
C GLY A 112 0.26 14.71 -30.14
N ALA A 113 -0.38 15.76 -29.60
CA ALA A 113 -0.24 16.07 -28.18
C ALA A 113 -0.85 14.94 -27.34
N ASP A 114 -0.27 14.69 -26.18
CA ASP A 114 -0.82 13.78 -25.17
C ASP A 114 -1.08 12.34 -25.64
N THR A 115 -0.38 11.82 -26.65
CA THR A 115 -0.50 10.42 -27.09
C THR A 115 0.63 9.54 -26.58
N LEU A 116 0.33 8.27 -26.31
CA LEU A 116 1.30 7.23 -25.98
C LEU A 116 1.40 6.22 -27.13
N ALA A 117 2.61 6.01 -27.64
CA ALA A 117 2.90 4.97 -28.62
C ALA A 117 2.85 3.57 -27.97
N TYR A 118 2.27 2.59 -28.67
CA TYR A 118 2.24 1.20 -28.23
C TYR A 118 2.30 0.25 -29.43
N PHE A 119 2.72 -1.00 -29.21
CA PHE A 119 2.73 -2.00 -30.28
C PHE A 119 1.37 -2.65 -30.44
N THR A 120 0.88 -2.74 -31.68
CA THR A 120 -0.37 -3.41 -32.05
C THR A 120 -0.16 -4.84 -32.56
N GLY A 121 1.09 -5.28 -32.65
CA GLY A 121 1.52 -6.57 -33.17
C GLY A 121 3.01 -6.59 -33.47
N SER A 122 3.49 -7.66 -34.10
CA SER A 122 4.90 -7.76 -34.50
C SER A 122 5.21 -6.69 -35.55
N LYS A 123 6.16 -5.79 -35.22
CA LYS A 123 6.61 -4.70 -36.10
C LYS A 123 5.49 -3.74 -36.54
N THR A 124 4.42 -3.61 -35.75
CA THR A 124 3.35 -2.63 -35.96
C THR A 124 3.14 -1.79 -34.71
N ALA A 125 2.92 -0.49 -34.88
CA ALA A 125 2.70 0.44 -33.79
C ALA A 125 1.42 1.24 -34.03
N GLY A 126 0.75 1.57 -32.92
CA GLY A 126 -0.34 2.52 -32.87
C GLY A 126 -0.07 3.58 -31.80
N GLN A 127 -1.01 4.50 -31.64
CA GLN A 127 -0.99 5.47 -30.56
C GLN A 127 -2.36 5.62 -29.93
N THR A 128 -2.39 5.90 -28.63
CA THR A 128 -3.61 6.12 -27.87
C THR A 128 -3.52 7.45 -27.12
N PRO A 129 -4.60 8.25 -27.04
CA PRO A 129 -4.62 9.43 -26.17
C PRO A 129 -4.46 9.03 -24.70
N LEU A 130 -3.55 9.70 -23.99
CA LEU A 130 -3.53 9.70 -22.54
C LEU A 130 -4.47 10.78 -22.02
N THR A 131 -5.31 10.42 -21.07
CA THR A 131 -6.09 11.41 -20.30
C THR A 131 -5.17 12.26 -19.43
N GLN A 132 -5.65 13.42 -18.96
CA GLN A 132 -4.91 14.21 -17.96
C GLN A 132 -4.54 13.35 -16.75
N THR A 133 -5.47 12.51 -16.29
CA THR A 133 -5.24 11.55 -15.20
C THR A 133 -4.13 10.55 -15.51
N GLY A 134 -4.11 9.99 -16.72
CA GLY A 134 -3.03 9.11 -17.15
C GLY A 134 -1.68 9.81 -17.10
N ARG A 135 -1.60 11.04 -17.61
CA ARG A 135 -0.38 11.87 -17.58
C ARG A 135 0.08 12.21 -16.17
N ASP A 136 -0.87 12.58 -15.29
CA ASP A 136 -0.57 12.92 -13.90
C ASP A 136 0.03 11.74 -13.14
N ILE A 137 -0.46 10.51 -13.40
CA ILE A 137 0.03 9.27 -12.77
C ILE A 137 1.42 8.91 -13.29
N VAL A 138 1.62 8.82 -14.61
CA VAL A 138 2.93 8.45 -15.18
C VAL A 138 4.00 9.51 -14.92
N GLY A 139 3.60 10.75 -14.68
CA GLY A 139 4.50 11.85 -14.29
C GLY A 139 4.92 11.86 -12.83
N LYS A 140 4.37 10.99 -11.96
CA LYS A 140 4.80 10.89 -10.56
C LYS A 140 6.12 10.13 -10.44
N THR A 141 6.98 10.58 -9.55
CA THR A 141 8.33 10.02 -9.34
C THR A 141 8.41 9.02 -8.19
N ASP A 142 7.38 8.92 -7.34
CA ASP A 142 7.35 8.02 -6.20
C ASP A 142 5.93 7.48 -5.90
N ILE A 143 5.89 6.40 -5.12
CA ILE A 143 4.65 5.73 -4.72
C ILE A 143 3.74 6.65 -3.90
N PRO A 144 4.21 7.39 -2.87
CA PRO A 144 3.36 8.28 -2.08
C PRO A 144 2.60 9.30 -2.92
N SER A 145 3.24 9.89 -3.93
CA SER A 145 2.61 10.88 -4.82
C SER A 145 1.51 10.26 -5.71
N VAL A 146 1.69 9.01 -6.15
CA VAL A 146 0.64 8.27 -6.86
C VAL A 146 -0.54 7.97 -5.93
N LEU A 147 -0.27 7.49 -4.72
CA LEU A 147 -1.31 7.19 -3.74
C LEU A 147 -2.08 8.45 -3.34
N GLN A 148 -1.39 9.58 -3.17
CA GLN A 148 -2.02 10.87 -2.86
C GLN A 148 -2.91 11.34 -4.01
N TYR A 149 -2.44 11.21 -5.26
CA TYR A 149 -3.24 11.54 -6.44
C TYR A 149 -4.52 10.69 -6.51
N LEU A 150 -4.44 9.42 -6.14
CA LEU A 150 -5.60 8.52 -6.09
C LEU A 150 -6.46 8.70 -4.82
N GLY A 151 -6.10 9.60 -3.91
CA GLY A 151 -6.81 9.82 -2.64
C GLY A 151 -6.73 8.64 -1.67
N LEU A 152 -5.73 7.76 -1.82
CA LEU A 152 -5.55 6.56 -1.00
C LEU A 152 -4.71 6.80 0.27
N VAL A 153 -4.20 8.03 0.41
CA VAL A 153 -3.51 8.53 1.60
C VAL A 153 -4.00 9.94 1.95
N ASP A 154 -3.92 10.31 3.22
CA ASP A 154 -4.19 11.67 3.68
C ASP A 154 -3.03 12.64 3.34
N SER A 155 -3.21 13.93 3.69
CA SER A 155 -2.19 14.97 3.46
C SER A 155 -0.86 14.72 4.19
N ASN A 156 -0.85 13.80 5.15
CA ASN A 156 0.34 13.41 5.92
C ASN A 156 0.95 12.10 5.41
N GLY A 157 0.42 11.52 4.32
CA GLY A 157 0.92 10.31 3.70
C GLY A 157 0.47 9.00 4.36
N TYR A 158 -0.49 9.04 5.28
CA TYR A 158 -1.04 7.83 5.92
C TYR A 158 -2.16 7.23 5.09
N SER A 159 -2.19 5.90 4.94
CA SER A 159 -3.28 5.21 4.26
C SER A 159 -4.42 4.91 5.25
N GLY A 160 -5.66 5.08 4.80
CA GLY A 160 -6.82 4.56 5.55
C GLY A 160 -6.96 3.04 5.48
N ARG A 161 -5.98 2.33 4.89
CA ARG A 161 -6.08 0.90 4.62
C ARG A 161 -5.87 0.10 5.90
N LYS A 162 -6.93 -0.60 6.31
CA LYS A 162 -6.88 -1.60 7.38
C LYS A 162 -5.98 -2.76 6.95
N ILE A 163 -5.00 -3.10 7.79
CA ILE A 163 -4.03 -4.16 7.52
C ILE A 163 -4.18 -5.36 8.45
N ASN A 164 -4.79 -5.18 9.62
CA ASN A 164 -4.99 -6.27 10.57
C ASN A 164 -6.03 -5.89 11.66
N GLU A 165 -6.47 -6.90 12.40
CA GLU A 165 -7.20 -6.76 13.65
C GLU A 165 -6.56 -7.63 14.73
N GLN A 166 -6.43 -7.09 15.95
CA GLN A 166 -6.00 -7.86 17.11
C GLN A 166 -7.07 -7.83 18.19
N TRP A 167 -7.60 -9.01 18.49
CA TRP A 167 -8.54 -9.25 19.58
C TRP A 167 -7.75 -9.66 20.84
N ILE A 168 -7.87 -8.86 21.89
CA ILE A 168 -7.11 -9.03 23.13
C ILE A 168 -8.10 -9.29 24.27
N THR A 169 -8.17 -10.54 24.68
CA THR A 169 -9.08 -11.05 25.73
C THR A 169 -8.35 -11.34 27.04
N THR A 170 -7.02 -11.34 27.02
CA THR A 170 -6.16 -11.47 28.19
C THR A 170 -5.11 -10.37 28.14
N SER A 171 -4.82 -9.77 29.30
CA SER A 171 -3.82 -8.70 29.43
C SER A 171 -2.49 -9.09 28.79
N LYS A 172 -1.96 -8.22 27.95
CA LYS A 172 -0.66 -8.39 27.28
C LYS A 172 -0.11 -7.05 26.82
N THR A 173 1.16 -7.02 26.43
CA THR A 173 1.70 -5.92 25.63
C THR A 173 1.23 -6.08 24.18
N TYR A 174 0.61 -5.04 23.63
CA TYR A 174 0.24 -4.98 22.22
C TYR A 174 1.50 -4.74 21.36
N THR A 175 1.70 -5.56 20.34
CA THR A 175 2.77 -5.41 19.36
C THR A 175 2.14 -5.07 18.01
N PRO A 176 2.41 -3.88 17.44
CA PRO A 176 1.87 -3.52 16.14
C PRO A 176 2.38 -4.43 15.02
N THR A 177 1.49 -4.80 14.10
CA THR A 177 1.88 -5.44 12.84
C THR A 177 2.85 -4.53 12.06
N ALA A 178 3.82 -5.12 11.37
CA ALA A 178 4.76 -4.35 10.57
C ALA A 178 4.01 -3.45 9.56
N GLY A 179 4.32 -2.16 9.58
CA GLY A 179 3.67 -1.16 8.73
C GLY A 179 2.50 -0.41 9.37
N THR A 180 2.02 -0.80 10.55
CA THR A 180 0.97 -0.03 11.26
C THR A 180 1.45 1.38 11.58
N LYS A 181 0.67 2.39 11.18
CA LYS A 181 0.90 3.81 11.48
C LYS A 181 -0.20 4.41 12.34
N ARG A 182 -1.43 3.93 12.20
CA ARG A 182 -2.58 4.35 13.01
C ARG A 182 -3.35 3.15 13.53
N ILE A 183 -4.00 3.30 14.67
CA ILE A 183 -4.89 2.29 15.23
C ILE A 183 -6.18 2.90 15.71
N LYS A 184 -7.26 2.12 15.63
CA LYS A 184 -8.50 2.37 16.36
C LYS A 184 -8.63 1.33 17.46
N VAL A 185 -8.77 1.80 18.70
CA VAL A 185 -8.90 0.96 19.88
C VAL A 185 -10.34 1.02 20.35
N THR A 186 -10.98 -0.14 20.49
CA THR A 186 -12.29 -0.32 21.15
C THR A 186 -12.08 -1.22 22.36
N ILE A 187 -12.14 -0.66 23.56
CA ILE A 187 -11.83 -1.38 24.80
C ILE A 187 -13.00 -1.31 25.78
N THR A 188 -13.37 -2.45 26.35
CA THR A 188 -14.50 -2.61 27.27
C THR A 188 -14.01 -3.16 28.62
N GLY A 189 -14.49 -2.57 29.72
CA GLY A 189 -14.23 -3.04 31.09
C GLY A 189 -14.93 -4.37 31.40
N GLY A 190 -14.56 -5.03 32.50
CA GLY A 190 -15.28 -6.21 32.98
C GLY A 190 -16.69 -5.85 33.49
N GLY A 191 -17.65 -6.75 33.35
CA GLY A 191 -19.00 -6.57 33.91
C GLY A 191 -19.03 -6.76 35.43
N GLY A 192 -19.96 -6.09 36.11
CA GLY A 192 -20.21 -6.31 37.55
C GLY A 192 -20.92 -7.63 37.81
N GLY A 193 -20.73 -8.19 39.00
CA GLY A 193 -21.43 -9.41 39.41
C GLY A 193 -22.91 -9.17 39.75
N GLY A 194 -23.75 -10.14 39.43
CA GLY A 194 -25.15 -10.17 39.85
C GLY A 194 -25.29 -10.55 41.33
N GLY A 195 -26.46 -10.28 41.88
CA GLY A 195 -26.79 -10.53 43.28
C GLY A 195 -27.35 -11.94 43.47
N GLY A 196 -27.06 -12.53 44.63
CA GLY A 196 -27.64 -13.80 45.03
C GLY A 196 -29.08 -13.72 45.52
N SER A 197 -29.68 -14.89 45.71
CA SER A 197 -30.94 -15.09 46.42
C SER A 197 -30.73 -16.00 47.62
N PHE A 198 -31.48 -15.74 48.67
CA PHE A 198 -31.56 -16.62 49.83
C PHE A 198 -32.96 -16.48 50.39
N ASN A 199 -33.75 -17.55 50.31
CA ASN A 199 -35.13 -17.55 50.76
C ASN A 199 -35.28 -18.61 51.86
N SER A 200 -35.03 -18.18 53.10
CA SER A 200 -35.25 -18.92 54.34
C SER A 200 -36.59 -18.56 55.03
N GLY A 201 -37.40 -17.72 54.38
CA GLY A 201 -38.69 -17.23 54.89
C GLY A 201 -38.62 -15.98 55.76
N GLY A 202 -37.45 -15.31 55.84
CA GLY A 202 -37.28 -14.03 56.55
C GLY A 202 -37.76 -12.82 55.75
N SER A 203 -38.04 -11.70 56.42
CA SER A 203 -38.46 -10.45 55.76
C SER A 203 -37.32 -9.67 55.08
N THR A 204 -36.08 -10.15 55.19
CA THR A 204 -34.85 -9.55 54.62
C THR A 204 -34.21 -10.46 53.55
N ASP A 205 -34.90 -11.51 53.15
CA ASP A 205 -34.42 -12.58 52.28
C ASP A 205 -34.63 -12.24 50.81
N ASN A 206 -33.56 -12.08 50.03
CA ASN A 206 -33.72 -11.82 48.60
C ASN A 206 -34.35 -13.04 47.91
N PHE A 207 -35.62 -12.92 47.52
CA PHE A 207 -36.30 -13.87 46.64
C PHE A 207 -35.64 -13.93 45.26
N SER A 208 -35.32 -12.77 44.68
CA SER A 208 -34.52 -12.65 43.46
C SER A 208 -33.49 -11.53 43.55
N GLY A 209 -32.24 -11.86 43.28
CA GLY A 209 -31.13 -10.91 43.19
C GLY A 209 -31.18 -10.06 41.91
N ALA A 210 -30.58 -8.88 41.98
CA ALA A 210 -30.46 -7.96 40.85
C ALA A 210 -29.29 -8.32 39.92
N GLY A 211 -29.26 -7.76 38.72
CA GLY A 211 -28.15 -7.91 37.79
C GLY A 211 -27.00 -6.94 38.09
N GLY A 212 -25.78 -7.33 37.74
CA GLY A 212 -24.65 -6.39 37.71
C GLY A 212 -24.67 -5.52 36.45
N ALA A 213 -24.04 -4.35 36.50
CA ALA A 213 -23.90 -3.47 35.33
C ALA A 213 -22.90 -4.05 34.31
N ALA A 214 -22.99 -3.61 33.06
CA ALA A 214 -21.90 -3.83 32.11
C ALA A 214 -20.69 -2.92 32.40
N GLY A 215 -19.51 -3.36 31.97
CA GLY A 215 -18.35 -2.49 31.81
C GLY A 215 -18.56 -1.48 30.69
N SER A 216 -18.01 -0.28 30.90
CA SER A 216 -18.01 0.80 29.91
C SER A 216 -17.13 0.47 28.71
N THR A 217 -17.34 1.18 27.60
CA THR A 217 -16.52 1.05 26.38
C THR A 217 -15.91 2.39 25.98
N GLY A 218 -14.59 2.40 25.78
CA GLY A 218 -13.85 3.52 25.22
C GLY A 218 -13.47 3.24 23.76
N ILE A 219 -13.68 4.22 22.88
CA ILE A 219 -13.23 4.19 21.48
C ILE A 219 -12.33 5.39 21.19
N LYS A 220 -11.12 5.13 20.67
CA LYS A 220 -10.15 6.19 20.35
C LYS A 220 -9.25 5.83 19.19
N TRP A 221 -8.88 6.85 18.41
CA TRP A 221 -7.83 6.74 17.40
C TRP A 221 -6.48 7.16 17.97
N PHE A 222 -5.43 6.44 17.59
CA PHE A 222 -4.04 6.79 17.92
C PHE A 222 -3.18 6.78 16.67
N ASN A 223 -2.21 7.69 16.62
CA ASN A 223 -1.01 7.46 15.82
C ASN A 223 -0.07 6.57 16.62
N ILE A 224 0.53 5.56 15.99
CA ILE A 224 1.46 4.65 16.67
C ILE A 224 2.64 5.41 17.28
N ALA A 225 3.11 6.47 16.61
CA ALA A 225 4.22 7.29 17.07
C ALA A 225 3.94 8.02 18.41
N ASP A 226 2.68 8.24 18.76
CA ASP A 226 2.28 8.98 19.96
C ASP A 226 2.06 8.06 21.18
N ILE A 227 2.09 6.74 21.00
CA ILE A 227 1.86 5.77 22.07
C ILE A 227 3.17 5.49 22.80
N THR A 228 3.20 5.79 24.11
CA THR A 228 4.35 5.51 24.98
C THR A 228 4.18 4.25 25.82
N ASN A 229 2.93 3.76 25.98
CA ASN A 229 2.61 2.56 26.73
C ASN A 229 1.70 1.64 25.90
N PHE A 230 2.27 0.52 25.48
CA PHE A 230 1.58 -0.50 24.70
C PHE A 230 0.93 -1.60 25.55
N ALA A 231 0.95 -1.49 26.88
CA ALA A 231 0.29 -2.45 27.76
C ALA A 231 -1.23 -2.35 27.66
N VAL A 232 -1.87 -3.47 27.35
CA VAL A 232 -3.32 -3.65 27.39
C VAL A 232 -3.64 -4.43 28.65
N ALA A 233 -4.40 -3.83 29.56
CA ALA A 233 -4.96 -4.51 30.71
C ALA A 233 -6.43 -4.85 30.44
N ILE A 234 -6.80 -6.11 30.63
CA ILE A 234 -8.18 -6.58 30.54
C ILE A 234 -8.74 -6.76 31.94
N GLY A 235 -9.82 -6.04 32.24
CA GLY A 235 -10.52 -6.14 33.51
C GLY A 235 -11.27 -7.46 33.63
N SER A 236 -11.10 -8.18 34.73
CA SER A 236 -11.87 -9.39 35.02
C SER A 236 -13.34 -9.05 35.29
N GLY A 237 -14.24 -9.98 34.99
CA GLY A 237 -15.62 -9.88 35.45
C GLY A 237 -15.70 -9.95 36.97
N GLY A 238 -16.61 -9.18 37.56
CA GLY A 238 -16.89 -9.21 39.00
C GLY A 238 -17.63 -10.48 39.38
N SER A 239 -17.19 -11.16 40.44
CA SER A 239 -17.95 -12.18 41.16
C SER A 239 -19.19 -11.58 41.85
N GLU A 240 -20.06 -12.40 42.46
CA GLU A 240 -21.28 -11.92 43.15
C GLU A 240 -21.04 -10.64 43.97
N ALA A 241 -21.86 -9.62 43.73
CA ALA A 241 -21.80 -8.34 44.43
C ALA A 241 -20.44 -7.61 44.39
N THR A 242 -19.54 -7.98 43.47
CA THR A 242 -18.26 -7.28 43.25
C THR A 242 -18.22 -6.55 41.92
N LYS A 243 -17.52 -5.42 41.91
CA LYS A 243 -17.32 -4.60 40.71
C LYS A 243 -16.45 -5.36 39.70
N GLY A 244 -16.77 -5.20 38.42
CA GLY A 244 -15.86 -5.60 37.34
C GLY A 244 -14.56 -4.81 37.37
N GLY A 245 -13.47 -5.44 36.91
CA GLY A 245 -12.18 -4.79 36.73
C GLY A 245 -12.20 -3.78 35.59
N ASN A 246 -11.37 -2.75 35.68
CA ASN A 246 -11.19 -1.80 34.58
C ASN A 246 -10.31 -2.43 33.49
N SER A 247 -10.63 -2.15 32.22
CA SER A 247 -9.72 -2.41 31.10
C SER A 247 -9.03 -1.10 30.70
N THR A 248 -7.74 -1.14 30.42
CA THR A 248 -6.96 0.08 30.13
C THR A 248 -6.00 -0.10 28.96
N PHE A 249 -5.85 0.95 28.16
CA PHE A 249 -4.83 1.03 27.13
C PHE A 249 -4.47 2.49 26.84
N SER A 250 -3.18 2.83 26.90
CA SER A 250 -2.64 4.15 26.49
C SER A 250 -3.50 5.36 26.92
N GLY A 251 -3.82 5.44 28.22
CA GLY A 251 -4.61 6.52 28.81
C GLY A 251 -6.14 6.35 28.76
N ILE A 252 -6.67 5.36 28.04
CA ILE A 252 -8.08 4.97 28.12
C ILE A 252 -8.30 4.16 29.40
N ILE A 253 -9.37 4.48 30.12
CA ILE A 253 -9.89 3.70 31.24
C ILE A 253 -11.34 3.33 30.94
N ALA A 254 -11.55 2.09 30.49
CA ALA A 254 -12.86 1.50 30.43
C ALA A 254 -13.21 0.92 31.81
N VAL A 255 -13.99 1.68 32.57
CA VAL A 255 -14.43 1.34 33.92
C VAL A 255 -15.26 0.06 33.92
N GLY A 256 -14.97 -0.86 34.84
CA GLY A 256 -15.77 -2.06 35.04
C GLY A 256 -17.13 -1.78 35.69
N GLY A 257 -18.12 -2.60 35.37
CA GLY A 257 -19.50 -2.41 35.81
C GLY A 257 -19.67 -2.51 37.32
N ALA A 258 -20.55 -1.68 37.88
CA ALA A 258 -20.91 -1.77 39.29
C ALA A 258 -21.63 -3.10 39.58
N PRO A 259 -21.45 -3.66 40.78
CA PRO A 259 -22.22 -4.81 41.20
C PRO A 259 -23.68 -4.45 41.46
N SER A 260 -24.55 -5.45 41.52
CA SER A 260 -25.85 -5.29 42.19
C SER A 260 -25.67 -4.89 43.65
N GLN A 261 -26.57 -4.05 44.18
CA GLN A 261 -26.61 -3.70 45.60
C GLN A 261 -27.79 -4.39 46.29
N ALA A 262 -27.53 -5.20 47.32
CA ALA A 262 -28.59 -5.78 48.16
C ALA A 262 -28.98 -4.80 49.27
N VAL A 263 -30.22 -4.31 49.25
CA VAL A 263 -30.81 -3.50 50.33
C VAL A 263 -32.05 -4.23 50.85
N GLY A 264 -32.35 -4.11 52.14
CA GLY A 264 -33.38 -4.91 52.83
C GLY A 264 -34.82 -4.82 52.30
N VAL A 265 -35.10 -4.05 51.24
CA VAL A 265 -36.43 -3.94 50.61
C VAL A 265 -36.36 -4.19 49.08
N PHE A 266 -35.34 -3.68 48.39
CA PHE A 266 -35.11 -3.89 46.96
C PHE A 266 -33.64 -4.16 46.69
N ALA A 267 -33.34 -5.06 45.75
CA ALA A 267 -32.00 -5.22 45.22
C ALA A 267 -31.89 -4.35 43.96
N SER A 268 -31.15 -3.25 44.04
CA SER A 268 -30.93 -2.39 42.87
C SER A 268 -29.93 -3.05 41.92
N GLY A 269 -30.23 -3.00 40.63
CA GLY A 269 -29.26 -3.35 39.61
C GLY A 269 -28.00 -2.51 39.72
N GLY A 270 -26.87 -3.06 39.28
CA GLY A 270 -25.64 -2.28 39.18
C GLY A 270 -25.80 -1.13 38.19
N THR A 271 -25.29 0.05 38.54
CA THR A 271 -25.27 1.21 37.65
C THR A 271 -24.06 1.16 36.71
N GLY A 272 -24.32 1.25 35.41
CA GLY A 272 -23.30 1.43 34.40
C GLY A 272 -22.82 2.88 34.39
N VAL A 273 -21.50 3.05 34.29
CA VAL A 273 -20.88 4.39 34.24
C VAL A 273 -20.01 4.51 33.01
N ALA A 274 -19.78 5.73 32.52
CA ALA A 274 -18.85 5.95 31.42
C ALA A 274 -17.39 5.84 31.88
N GLY A 275 -16.53 5.40 30.96
CA GLY A 275 -15.09 5.46 31.13
C GLY A 275 -14.51 6.86 30.90
N THR A 276 -13.19 6.96 30.87
CA THR A 276 -12.46 8.21 30.61
C THR A 276 -11.29 8.00 29.64
N GLY A 277 -10.82 9.09 29.02
CA GLY A 277 -9.58 9.11 28.23
C GLY A 277 -9.72 8.67 26.77
N ALA A 278 -10.87 8.10 26.39
CA ALA A 278 -11.22 7.85 24.99
C ALA A 278 -11.89 9.07 24.33
N ASP A 279 -11.92 9.11 23.00
CA ASP A 279 -12.64 10.15 22.25
C ASP A 279 -14.15 9.97 22.38
N VAL A 280 -14.60 8.70 22.44
CA VAL A 280 -15.97 8.31 22.75
C VAL A 280 -15.96 7.41 23.99
N ASN A 281 -16.66 7.83 25.03
CA ASN A 281 -16.83 7.04 26.26
C ASN A 281 -18.32 6.64 26.39
N ILE A 282 -18.59 5.36 26.21
CA ILE A 282 -19.93 4.78 26.27
C ILE A 282 -20.11 4.13 27.64
N ALA A 283 -21.17 4.52 28.37
CA ALA A 283 -21.51 3.86 29.62
C ALA A 283 -21.95 2.41 29.37
N GLY A 284 -21.61 1.52 30.31
CA GLY A 284 -22.20 0.18 30.32
C GLY A 284 -23.71 0.27 30.57
N GLY A 285 -24.49 -0.71 30.12
CA GLY A 285 -25.90 -0.81 30.49
C GLY A 285 -26.06 -1.13 31.97
N ASP A 286 -27.12 -0.59 32.57
CA ASP A 286 -27.51 -0.90 33.95
C ASP A 286 -27.99 -2.36 34.07
N GLY A 287 -27.75 -2.96 35.24
CA GLY A 287 -28.38 -4.23 35.60
C GLY A 287 -29.87 -4.05 35.89
N GLY A 288 -30.65 -5.09 35.63
CA GLY A 288 -32.05 -5.15 36.03
C GLY A 288 -32.19 -5.33 37.54
N ASP A 289 -33.26 -4.80 38.11
CA ASP A 289 -33.53 -4.89 39.55
C ASP A 289 -33.95 -6.30 39.98
N GLY A 290 -33.73 -6.59 41.27
CA GLY A 290 -34.23 -7.76 41.98
C GLY A 290 -35.19 -7.37 43.10
N GLN A 291 -35.75 -8.34 43.81
CA GLN A 291 -36.66 -8.08 44.93
C GLN A 291 -36.55 -9.10 46.07
N ASN A 292 -36.90 -8.62 47.28
CA ASN A 292 -37.11 -9.41 48.49
C ASN A 292 -38.58 -9.91 48.61
N GLY A 293 -39.49 -9.41 47.77
CA GLY A 293 -40.91 -9.78 47.78
C GLY A 293 -41.21 -11.20 47.26
N THR A 294 -42.49 -11.60 47.32
CA THR A 294 -42.96 -12.93 46.89
C THR A 294 -43.12 -13.10 45.38
N ARG A 295 -42.80 -12.07 44.60
CA ARG A 295 -42.89 -12.08 43.13
C ARG A 295 -41.50 -12.18 42.53
N LEU A 296 -41.40 -12.75 41.33
CA LEU A 296 -40.15 -12.77 40.60
C LEU A 296 -39.93 -11.44 39.89
N LEU A 297 -38.80 -10.78 40.19
CA LEU A 297 -38.24 -9.73 39.33
C LEU A 297 -36.91 -10.22 38.78
N ASN A 298 -36.77 -10.19 37.46
CA ASN A 298 -35.61 -10.71 36.76
C ASN A 298 -34.45 -9.69 36.79
N GLY A 299 -33.48 -9.92 37.69
CA GLY A 299 -32.22 -9.19 37.70
C GLY A 299 -31.31 -9.58 36.52
N THR A 300 -31.64 -9.17 35.30
CA THR A 300 -30.80 -9.43 34.13
C THR A 300 -29.53 -8.59 34.21
N GLY A 301 -28.37 -9.15 33.85
CA GLY A 301 -27.15 -8.37 33.74
C GLY A 301 -27.25 -7.28 32.68
N GLY A 302 -26.61 -6.14 32.92
CA GLY A 302 -26.61 -5.02 31.99
C GLY A 302 -25.89 -5.33 30.70
N ALA A 303 -26.40 -4.84 29.57
CA ALA A 303 -25.84 -5.07 28.24
C ALA A 303 -24.55 -4.26 28.02
N SER A 304 -23.55 -4.87 27.41
CA SER A 304 -22.33 -4.18 27.01
C SER A 304 -22.42 -3.71 25.55
N TYR A 305 -21.41 -2.97 25.08
CA TYR A 305 -21.25 -2.62 23.67
C TYR A 305 -21.33 -3.83 22.72
N TRP A 306 -20.96 -5.01 23.20
CA TRP A 306 -20.88 -6.25 22.42
C TRP A 306 -22.20 -7.04 22.39
N GLY A 307 -23.23 -6.59 23.11
CA GLY A 307 -24.57 -7.19 23.09
C GLY A 307 -25.18 -7.41 24.47
N GLY A 308 -26.32 -8.12 24.48
CA GLY A 308 -27.05 -8.47 25.69
C GLY A 308 -26.29 -9.42 26.62
N SER A 309 -26.56 -9.35 27.92
CA SER A 309 -25.81 -10.08 28.94
C SER A 309 -26.59 -11.27 29.51
N ARG A 310 -26.26 -11.73 30.73
CA ARG A 310 -26.93 -12.91 31.30
C ARG A 310 -28.30 -12.58 31.82
N ARG A 311 -29.26 -13.44 31.46
CA ARG A 311 -30.52 -13.55 32.17
C ARG A 311 -30.29 -13.96 33.63
N SER A 312 -31.22 -13.58 34.50
CA SER A 312 -31.33 -14.18 35.83
C SER A 312 -31.59 -15.70 35.72
N GLY A 313 -31.33 -16.45 36.79
CA GLY A 313 -31.59 -17.90 36.78
C GLY A 313 -31.92 -18.49 38.14
N GLN A 314 -32.68 -19.58 38.10
CA GLN A 314 -33.04 -20.38 39.27
C GLN A 314 -31.79 -21.07 39.80
N GLY A 315 -31.52 -20.92 41.09
CA GLY A 315 -30.46 -21.67 41.74
C GLY A 315 -30.77 -23.17 41.86
N ALA A 316 -29.73 -24.00 41.80
CA ALA A 316 -29.82 -25.43 42.04
C ALA A 316 -28.89 -25.80 43.21
N VAL A 317 -29.33 -26.69 44.11
CA VAL A 317 -28.53 -27.09 45.30
C VAL A 317 -27.17 -27.67 44.89
N SER A 318 -27.11 -28.40 43.78
CA SER A 318 -25.88 -28.97 43.22
C SER A 318 -25.00 -27.96 42.47
N THR A 319 -25.51 -26.77 42.14
CA THR A 319 -24.78 -25.71 41.44
C THR A 319 -25.32 -24.36 41.92
N PRO A 320 -24.87 -23.89 43.09
CA PRO A 320 -25.52 -22.77 43.78
C PRO A 320 -25.22 -21.43 43.10
N THR A 321 -24.36 -21.38 42.09
CA THR A 321 -24.02 -20.16 41.35
C THR A 321 -24.53 -20.25 39.92
N ILE A 322 -25.25 -19.23 39.48
CA ILE A 322 -25.66 -19.14 38.07
C ILE A 322 -24.47 -18.83 37.15
N PRO A 323 -24.54 -19.20 35.86
CA PRO A 323 -23.41 -19.05 34.94
C PRO A 323 -22.91 -17.59 34.76
N LYS A 324 -21.58 -17.44 34.71
CA LYS A 324 -20.86 -16.20 34.35
C LYS A 324 -21.33 -15.65 33.01
N ALA A 325 -21.35 -14.33 32.81
CA ALA A 325 -21.66 -13.72 31.52
C ALA A 325 -20.76 -14.13 30.35
N SER A 326 -21.37 -14.38 29.19
CA SER A 326 -20.71 -14.84 27.96
C SER A 326 -20.27 -13.71 27.05
N VAL A 327 -20.93 -12.55 27.12
CA VAL A 327 -20.64 -11.40 26.28
C VAL A 327 -19.66 -10.52 27.01
N TYR A 328 -18.53 -10.17 26.38
CA TYR A 328 -17.45 -9.40 27.00
C TYR A 328 -17.96 -8.10 27.63
N GLY A 329 -17.52 -7.83 28.85
CA GLY A 329 -17.97 -6.72 29.69
C GLY A 329 -19.44 -6.77 30.10
N GLY A 330 -20.19 -7.80 29.74
CA GLY A 330 -21.59 -7.95 30.12
C GLY A 330 -21.77 -8.20 31.62
N GLY A 331 -22.80 -7.60 32.21
CA GLY A 331 -23.14 -7.78 33.61
C GLY A 331 -23.57 -9.21 33.96
N GLY A 332 -23.30 -9.62 35.19
CA GLY A 332 -23.78 -10.89 35.75
C GLY A 332 -25.28 -10.88 36.01
N GLY A 333 -25.95 -12.01 35.82
CA GLY A 333 -27.38 -12.16 36.13
C GLY A 333 -27.60 -12.46 37.62
N GLY A 334 -28.69 -11.96 38.17
CA GLY A 334 -29.10 -12.22 39.55
C GLY A 334 -29.75 -13.60 39.72
N ALA A 335 -29.55 -14.22 40.89
CA ALA A 335 -30.09 -15.54 41.21
C ALA A 335 -31.51 -15.41 41.75
N TYR A 336 -32.35 -16.39 41.54
CA TYR A 336 -33.67 -16.42 42.18
C TYR A 336 -33.99 -17.81 42.72
N ASP A 337 -34.89 -17.84 43.72
CA ASP A 337 -35.39 -19.08 44.31
C ASP A 337 -36.92 -19.12 44.35
N THR A 338 -37.54 -19.71 43.33
CA THR A 338 -39.00 -19.91 43.30
C THR A 338 -39.48 -21.14 44.08
N GLN A 339 -38.57 -21.95 44.63
CA GLN A 339 -38.89 -23.25 45.24
C GLN A 339 -38.60 -23.29 46.75
N ASN A 340 -38.12 -22.19 47.33
CA ASN A 340 -37.82 -22.03 48.76
C ASN A 340 -36.88 -23.12 49.30
N PHE A 341 -35.78 -23.36 48.58
CA PHE A 341 -34.82 -24.40 48.93
C PHE A 341 -34.08 -24.14 50.25
N SER A 342 -34.30 -22.99 50.91
CA SER A 342 -33.58 -22.57 52.12
C SER A 342 -32.05 -22.65 51.96
N THR A 343 -31.59 -22.53 50.70
CA THR A 343 -30.20 -22.64 50.28
C THR A 343 -29.79 -21.31 49.66
N ARG A 344 -28.58 -20.85 49.96
CA ARG A 344 -28.05 -19.63 49.36
C ARG A 344 -27.64 -19.90 47.91
N PHE A 345 -28.19 -19.10 47.00
CA PHE A 345 -27.78 -19.05 45.61
C PHE A 345 -27.05 -17.76 45.30
N TYR A 346 -26.01 -17.86 44.50
CA TYR A 346 -25.09 -16.80 44.16
C TYR A 346 -25.40 -16.30 42.75
N GLY A 347 -25.44 -14.98 42.59
CA GLY A 347 -25.54 -14.35 41.29
C GLY A 347 -24.37 -14.72 40.38
N GLY A 348 -24.62 -14.67 39.08
CA GLY A 348 -23.58 -14.96 38.08
C GLY A 348 -22.52 -13.88 38.08
N ALA A 349 -21.27 -14.28 37.83
CA ALA A 349 -20.20 -13.32 37.61
C ALA A 349 -20.42 -12.52 36.31
N GLY A 350 -19.97 -11.27 36.28
CA GLY A 350 -19.85 -10.49 35.05
C GLY A 350 -18.83 -11.12 34.10
N ALA A 351 -18.85 -10.73 32.83
CA ALA A 351 -17.88 -11.19 31.85
C ALA A 351 -16.60 -10.38 31.96
N ASP A 352 -15.48 -10.97 31.51
CA ASP A 352 -14.23 -10.24 31.39
C ASP A 352 -14.35 -9.17 30.31
N GLY A 353 -13.55 -8.12 30.41
CA GLY A 353 -13.43 -7.10 29.39
C GLY A 353 -12.80 -7.63 28.10
N ILE A 354 -12.63 -6.73 27.14
CA ILE A 354 -11.95 -7.03 25.88
C ILE A 354 -11.37 -5.76 25.27
N CYS A 355 -10.31 -5.90 24.47
CA CYS A 355 -9.78 -4.83 23.64
C CYS A 355 -9.66 -5.31 22.19
N LEU A 356 -10.32 -4.61 21.27
CA LEU A 356 -10.15 -4.76 19.83
C LEU A 356 -9.26 -3.61 19.34
N ILE A 357 -8.16 -3.96 18.69
CA ILE A 357 -7.27 -3.00 18.02
C ILE A 357 -7.34 -3.24 16.52
N GLU A 358 -7.87 -2.29 15.78
CA GLU A 358 -7.88 -2.26 14.32
C GLU A 358 -6.65 -1.50 13.83
N GLU A 359 -5.82 -2.10 12.96
CA GLU A 359 -4.53 -1.57 12.53
C GLU A 359 -4.59 -1.03 11.10
N TYR A 360 -3.99 0.16 10.87
CA TYR A 360 -4.00 0.87 9.58
C TYR A 360 -2.58 1.33 9.19
N ALA A 361 -2.26 1.24 7.90
CA ALA A 361 -0.93 1.54 7.33
C ALA A 361 -0.74 3.00 6.92
#